data_AF-A0A2Z4JQW3-F1
#
_entry.id   AF-A0A2Z4JQW3-F1
#
_cell.length_a   1.000
_cell.length_b   1.000
_cell.length_c   1.000
_cell.angle_alpha   90.00
_cell.angle_beta   90.00
_cell.angle_gamma   90.00
#
_symmetry.space_group_name_H-M   'P 1'
#
loop_
_entity.id
_entity.type
_entity.pdbx_description
1 polymer ?
#
loop_
_entity_poly.entity_id
_entity_poly.type
_entity_poly.pdbx_seq_one_letter_code
_entity_poly.pdbx_strand_id
1 'polypeptide(L)'
;MNIVWPILYSIFIWWFSTGIILLLNQRDPSTYKNTFWVSGMVLAMALVGLKTSANLDTVAGAYCGFTCAILVWGWQEIGFLFGYVTGPCREPCPESCRGWQKAYLAFKTIQHHEIALVILALAVTMMTWGGSNQTGFWTFIILWLMRQSAKLNIFLGVLNLNERFLPNHLKYIFTYFTCKPMNPLLPISVIGGALCAIPLWQAAFDPNASDFVVASMSLTGAILSLAVLEHILMVVPFSSEGLWKWGMRS
;
A
#
# COMPACT_ATOMS: atom_id res chain seq x y z
N MET A 1 -14.95 -12.82 -20.24
CA MET A 1 -13.94 -13.39 -19.32
C MET A 1 -14.54 -13.58 -17.93
N ASN A 2 -14.09 -14.57 -17.15
CA ASN A 2 -14.62 -14.79 -15.78
C ASN A 2 -13.95 -13.84 -14.76
N ILE A 3 -14.77 -13.07 -14.04
CA ILE A 3 -14.36 -12.07 -13.04
C ILE A 3 -13.54 -12.67 -11.88
N VAL A 4 -13.69 -13.97 -11.64
CA VAL A 4 -13.06 -14.67 -10.51
C VAL A 4 -11.52 -14.64 -10.59
N TRP A 5 -10.95 -14.76 -11.80
CA TRP A 5 -9.48 -14.83 -11.96
C TRP A 5 -8.76 -13.54 -11.55
N PRO A 6 -9.18 -12.34 -12.01
CA PRO A 6 -8.63 -11.08 -11.53
C PRO A 6 -8.67 -10.93 -10.00
N ILE A 7 -9.76 -11.35 -9.38
CA ILE A 7 -9.96 -11.22 -7.93
C ILE A 7 -8.97 -12.12 -7.19
N LEU A 8 -8.90 -13.40 -7.56
CA LEU A 8 -7.96 -14.35 -6.96
C LEU A 8 -6.52 -13.89 -7.15
N TYR A 9 -6.18 -13.38 -8.32
CA TYR A 9 -4.86 -12.84 -8.60
C TYR A 9 -4.52 -11.64 -7.70
N SER A 10 -5.46 -10.71 -7.53
CA SER A 10 -5.29 -9.54 -6.67
C SER A 10 -5.08 -9.93 -5.21
N ILE A 11 -5.90 -10.85 -4.69
CA ILE A 11 -5.77 -11.38 -3.32
C ILE A 11 -4.41 -12.07 -3.16
N PHE A 12 -4.03 -12.93 -4.11
CA PHE A 12 -2.76 -13.63 -4.08
C PHE A 12 -1.58 -12.66 -4.06
N ILE A 13 -1.54 -11.70 -4.99
CA ILE A 13 -0.47 -10.70 -5.05
C ILE A 13 -0.40 -9.87 -3.79
N TRP A 14 -1.53 -9.39 -3.28
CA TRP A 14 -1.56 -8.59 -2.07
C TRP A 14 -1.05 -9.36 -0.85
N TRP A 15 -1.51 -10.59 -0.66
CA TRP A 15 -1.09 -11.43 0.46
C TRP A 15 0.38 -11.83 0.34
N PHE A 16 0.81 -12.23 -0.86
CA PHE A 16 2.18 -12.70 -1.14
C PHE A 16 3.20 -11.56 -1.06
N SER A 17 2.90 -10.38 -1.63
CA SER A 17 3.77 -9.21 -1.56
C SER A 17 3.97 -8.76 -0.11
N THR A 18 2.89 -8.69 0.68
CA THR A 18 2.96 -8.39 2.12
C THR A 18 3.84 -9.42 2.86
N GLY A 19 3.65 -10.71 2.57
CA GLY A 19 4.47 -11.77 3.15
C GLY A 19 5.96 -11.67 2.81
N ILE A 20 6.30 -11.40 1.54
CA ILE A 20 7.69 -11.19 1.11
C ILE A 20 8.32 -10.01 1.84
N ILE A 21 7.60 -8.88 1.93
CA ILE A 21 8.11 -7.67 2.59
C ILE A 21 8.45 -7.96 4.05
N LEU A 22 7.62 -8.74 4.75
CA LEU A 22 7.86 -9.13 6.14
C LEU A 22 9.03 -10.10 6.30
N LEU A 23 9.18 -11.05 5.39
CA LEU A 23 10.33 -11.95 5.35
C LEU A 23 11.63 -11.19 5.11
N LEU A 24 11.64 -10.21 4.19
CA LEU A 24 12.80 -9.37 3.94
C LEU A 24 13.16 -8.52 5.16
N ASN A 25 12.16 -8.03 5.89
CA ASN A 25 12.35 -7.26 7.12
C ASN A 25 12.93 -8.09 8.29
N GLN A 26 12.85 -9.42 8.23
CA GLN A 26 13.44 -10.32 9.23
C GLN A 26 14.87 -10.75 8.92
N ARG A 27 15.38 -10.42 7.73
CA ARG A 27 16.76 -10.77 7.37
C ARG A 27 17.77 -9.93 8.14
N ASP A 28 19.00 -10.45 8.21
CA ASP A 28 20.11 -9.75 8.83
C ASP A 28 20.34 -8.37 8.16
N PRO A 29 20.55 -7.30 8.94
CA PRO A 29 20.79 -5.95 8.42
C PRO A 29 21.92 -5.84 7.37
N SER A 30 22.90 -6.75 7.40
CA SER A 30 23.96 -6.83 6.39
C SER A 30 23.43 -7.06 4.96
N THR A 31 22.26 -7.71 4.82
CA THR A 31 21.63 -7.98 3.52
C THR A 31 20.74 -6.85 3.01
N TYR A 32 20.47 -5.82 3.83
CA TYR A 32 19.55 -4.73 3.47
C TYR A 32 20.04 -3.94 2.27
N LYS A 33 21.35 -3.67 2.18
CA LYS A 33 21.93 -2.93 1.05
C LYS A 33 21.72 -3.67 -0.27
N ASN A 34 22.01 -4.97 -0.30
CA ASN A 34 21.85 -5.79 -1.51
C ASN A 34 20.38 -5.91 -1.89
N THR A 35 19.51 -6.14 -0.90
CA THR A 35 18.06 -6.23 -1.13
C THR A 35 17.50 -4.91 -1.67
N PHE A 36 17.96 -3.77 -1.19
CA PHE A 36 17.55 -2.45 -1.67
C PHE A 36 18.05 -2.16 -3.11
N TRP A 37 19.25 -2.61 -3.45
CA TRP A 37 19.75 -2.52 -4.83
C TRP A 37 18.93 -3.38 -5.79
N VAL A 38 18.65 -4.64 -5.42
CA VAL A 38 17.83 -5.54 -6.22
C VAL A 38 16.41 -4.99 -6.37
N SER A 39 15.81 -4.49 -5.29
CA SER A 39 14.47 -3.87 -5.37
C SER A 39 14.49 -2.63 -6.26
N GLY A 40 15.58 -1.84 -6.28
CA GLY A 40 15.74 -0.71 -7.20
C GLY A 40 15.78 -1.13 -8.67
N MET A 41 16.42 -2.25 -9.00
CA MET A 41 16.37 -2.82 -10.35
C MET A 41 14.95 -3.27 -10.72
N VAL A 42 14.24 -3.90 -9.78
CA VAL A 42 12.84 -4.29 -9.96
C VAL A 42 11.95 -3.06 -10.18
N LEU A 43 12.17 -1.96 -9.46
CA LEU A 43 11.47 -0.70 -9.67
C LEU A 43 11.68 -0.17 -11.09
N ALA A 44 12.92 -0.14 -11.58
CA ALA A 44 13.21 0.33 -12.93
C ALA A 44 12.50 -0.52 -14.00
N MET A 45 12.53 -1.85 -13.85
CA MET A 45 11.80 -2.77 -14.74
C MET A 45 10.29 -2.58 -14.64
N ALA A 46 9.75 -2.35 -13.44
CA ALA A 46 8.33 -2.12 -13.23
C ALA A 46 7.86 -0.80 -13.89
N LEU A 47 8.67 0.26 -13.87
CA LEU A 47 8.35 1.52 -14.56
C LEU A 47 8.33 1.35 -16.09
N VAL A 48 9.27 0.58 -16.65
CA VAL A 48 9.25 0.23 -18.08
C VAL A 48 8.02 -0.62 -18.40
N GLY A 49 7.74 -1.63 -17.57
CA GLY A 49 6.55 -2.46 -17.67
C GLY A 49 5.26 -1.63 -17.65
N LEU A 50 5.16 -0.66 -16.74
CA LEU A 50 4.03 0.25 -16.64
C LEU A 50 3.83 1.04 -17.94
N LYS A 51 4.89 1.65 -18.48
CA LYS A 51 4.85 2.38 -19.76
C LYS A 51 4.43 1.50 -20.93
N THR A 52 4.94 0.26 -20.99
CA THR A 52 4.55 -0.68 -22.05
C THR A 52 3.08 -1.11 -21.92
N SER A 53 2.64 -1.42 -20.69
CA SER A 53 1.28 -1.83 -20.40
C SER A 53 0.25 -0.72 -20.64
N ALA A 54 0.64 0.54 -20.48
CA ALA A 54 -0.22 1.71 -20.67
C ALA A 54 -0.76 1.84 -22.12
N ASN A 55 -0.04 1.27 -23.09
CA ASN A 55 -0.43 1.28 -24.51
C ASN A 55 -1.08 -0.05 -24.95
N LEU A 56 -1.40 -0.95 -24.02
CA LEU A 56 -1.97 -2.26 -24.29
C LEU A 56 -3.35 -2.41 -23.65
N ASP A 57 -4.40 -2.27 -24.46
CA ASP A 57 -5.81 -2.49 -24.07
C ASP A 57 -6.20 -3.97 -24.13
N THR A 58 -5.36 -4.81 -23.55
CA THR A 58 -5.55 -6.26 -23.51
C THR A 58 -5.59 -6.71 -22.06
N VAL A 59 -6.19 -7.88 -21.83
CA VAL A 59 -6.18 -8.52 -20.52
C VAL A 59 -4.76 -8.61 -19.96
N ALA A 60 -3.80 -9.05 -20.77
CA ALA A 60 -2.39 -9.11 -20.37
C ALA A 60 -1.85 -7.72 -19.95
N GLY A 61 -2.22 -6.66 -20.68
CA GLY A 61 -1.91 -5.28 -20.32
C GLY A 61 -2.46 -4.87 -18.95
N ALA A 62 -3.70 -5.23 -18.61
CA ALA A 62 -4.29 -4.94 -17.30
C ALA A 62 -3.53 -5.62 -16.15
N TYR A 63 -3.25 -6.92 -16.29
CA TYR A 63 -2.48 -7.69 -15.28
C TYR A 63 -1.04 -7.18 -15.15
N CYS A 64 -0.39 -6.86 -16.27
CA CYS A 64 0.95 -6.30 -16.29
C CYS A 64 0.99 -4.95 -15.58
N GLY A 65 0.07 -4.03 -15.92
CA GLY A 65 -0.01 -2.71 -15.29
C GLY A 65 -0.29 -2.78 -13.80
N PHE A 66 -1.23 -3.63 -13.38
CA PHE A 66 -1.50 -3.90 -11.97
C PHE A 66 -0.28 -4.43 -11.22
N THR A 67 0.39 -5.44 -11.77
CA THR A 67 1.57 -6.05 -11.15
C THR A 67 2.72 -5.06 -11.05
N CYS A 68 2.96 -4.27 -12.09
CA CYS A 68 3.97 -3.22 -12.08
C CYS A 68 3.68 -2.17 -11.01
N ALA A 69 2.42 -1.75 -10.84
CA ALA A 69 2.03 -0.80 -9.79
C ALA A 69 2.32 -1.36 -8.37
N ILE A 70 2.05 -2.65 -8.14
CA ILE A 70 2.36 -3.31 -6.86
C ILE A 70 3.87 -3.41 -6.64
N LEU A 71 4.67 -3.68 -7.68
CA LEU A 71 6.13 -3.72 -7.56
C LEU A 71 6.72 -2.34 -7.26
N VAL A 72 6.21 -1.29 -7.92
CA VAL A 72 6.58 0.11 -7.63
C VAL A 72 6.26 0.44 -6.16
N TRP A 73 5.07 0.03 -5.69
CA TRP A 73 4.68 0.19 -4.29
C TRP A 73 5.60 -0.56 -3.33
N GLY A 74 5.89 -1.83 -3.63
CA GLY A 74 6.74 -2.69 -2.80
C GLY A 74 8.15 -2.14 -2.58
N TRP A 75 8.75 -1.48 -3.59
CA TRP A 75 10.05 -0.83 -3.41
C TRP A 75 10.02 0.24 -2.32
N GLN A 76 8.95 1.04 -2.29
CA GLN A 76 8.78 2.12 -1.32
C GLN A 76 8.53 1.57 0.10
N GLU A 77 7.79 0.47 0.23
CA GLU A 77 7.61 -0.23 1.50
C GLU A 77 8.93 -0.79 2.04
N ILE A 78 9.73 -1.42 1.18
CA ILE A 78 11.05 -1.95 1.55
C ILE A 78 11.98 -0.80 1.99
N GLY A 79 12.01 0.30 1.25
CA GLY A 79 12.81 1.48 1.59
C GLY A 79 12.43 2.11 2.93
N PHE A 80 11.14 2.07 3.28
CA PHE A 80 10.64 2.51 4.58
C PHE A 80 11.09 1.58 5.70
N LEU A 81 10.87 0.27 5.56
CA LEU A 81 11.17 -0.72 6.60
C LEU A 81 12.67 -0.80 6.91
N PHE A 82 13.52 -0.73 5.89
CA PHE A 82 14.97 -0.72 6.08
C PHE A 82 15.51 0.59 6.67
N GLY A 83 14.67 1.61 6.83
CA GLY A 83 15.07 2.88 7.42
C GLY A 83 15.83 3.81 6.46
N TYR A 84 16.05 3.42 5.21
CA TYR A 84 16.73 4.27 4.21
C TYR A 84 15.89 5.50 3.84
N VAL A 85 14.57 5.35 3.81
CA VAL A 85 13.62 6.43 3.48
C VAL A 85 12.82 6.79 4.73
N THR A 86 13.50 7.03 5.85
CA THR A 86 12.88 7.54 7.09
C THR A 86 13.18 9.02 7.27
N GLY A 87 12.31 9.72 7.99
CA GLY A 87 12.44 11.15 8.26
C GLY A 87 13.68 11.52 9.09
N PRO A 88 14.06 12.81 9.15
CA PRO A 88 15.24 13.28 9.89
C PRO A 88 15.14 13.08 11.40
N CYS A 89 13.94 12.92 11.96
CA CYS A 89 13.75 12.66 13.38
C CYS A 89 13.68 11.14 13.63
N ARG A 90 14.65 10.61 14.37
CA ARG A 90 14.72 9.20 14.80
C ARG A 90 14.60 9.03 16.32
N GLU A 91 14.09 10.06 16.98
CA GLU A 91 13.98 10.11 18.43
C GLU A 91 12.54 9.80 18.88
N PRO A 92 12.38 9.11 20.03
CA PRO A 92 11.07 8.87 20.63
C PRO A 92 10.37 10.19 20.96
N CYS A 93 9.03 10.18 20.98
CA CYS A 93 8.24 11.37 21.27
C CYS A 93 8.61 11.94 22.65
N PRO A 94 9.04 13.21 22.75
CA PRO A 94 9.28 13.86 24.02
C PRO A 94 8.02 13.83 24.90
N GLU A 95 8.16 13.60 26.20
CA GLU A 95 7.03 13.47 27.15
C GLU A 95 6.14 14.73 27.22
N SER A 96 6.67 15.89 26.81
CA SER A 96 5.96 17.17 26.77
C SER A 96 5.15 17.41 25.49
N CYS A 97 5.26 16.56 24.46
CA CYS A 97 4.62 16.80 23.17
C CYS A 97 3.12 16.46 23.19
N ARG A 98 2.29 17.48 22.96
CA ARG A 98 0.82 17.35 22.87
C ARG A 98 0.27 17.94 21.56
N GLY A 99 -0.86 17.41 21.09
CA GLY A 99 -1.63 17.95 19.98
C GLY A 99 -0.84 18.13 18.68
N TRP A 100 -0.86 19.34 18.12
CA TRP A 100 -0.23 19.69 16.84
C TRP A 100 1.29 19.52 16.81
N GLN A 101 1.97 19.66 17.95
CA GLN A 101 3.41 19.40 18.03
C GLN A 101 3.73 17.91 17.86
N LYS A 102 2.88 17.03 18.41
CA LYS A 102 2.98 15.58 18.23
C LYS A 102 2.74 15.19 16.76
N ALA A 103 1.77 15.84 16.11
CA ALA A 103 1.48 15.65 14.68
C ALA A 103 2.67 16.09 13.79
N TYR A 104 3.24 17.25 14.08
CA TYR A 104 4.37 17.79 13.33
C TYR A 104 5.63 16.93 13.47
N LEU A 105 5.92 16.44 14.68
CA LEU A 105 7.03 15.53 14.91
C LEU A 105 6.78 14.16 14.26
N ALA A 106 5.58 13.61 14.34
CA ALA A 106 5.20 12.39 13.63
C ALA A 106 5.29 12.54 12.10
N PHE A 107 4.98 13.72 11.55
CA PHE A 107 5.20 14.00 10.14
C PHE A 107 6.70 14.08 9.81
N LYS A 108 7.50 14.74 10.66
CA LYS A 108 8.96 14.80 10.51
C LYS A 108 9.64 13.43 10.58
N THR A 109 9.07 12.43 11.25
CA THR A 109 9.65 11.07 11.27
C THR A 109 9.38 10.31 9.96
N ILE A 110 8.42 10.75 9.13
CA ILE A 110 7.99 10.06 7.89
C ILE A 110 8.18 10.96 6.63
N GLN A 111 8.61 12.21 6.77
CA GLN A 111 8.65 13.19 5.67
C GLN A 111 9.38 12.70 4.39
N HIS A 112 10.55 12.07 4.49
CA HIS A 112 11.27 11.56 3.32
C HIS A 112 10.48 10.50 2.56
N HIS A 113 9.70 9.69 3.27
CA HIS A 113 8.84 8.67 2.69
C HIS A 113 7.65 9.28 1.95
N GLU A 114 7.07 10.37 2.47
CA GLU A 114 6.03 11.11 1.76
C GLU A 114 6.56 11.75 0.48
N ILE A 115 7.77 12.33 0.51
CA ILE A 115 8.41 12.89 -0.68
C ILE A 115 8.65 11.79 -1.72
N ALA A 116 9.16 10.63 -1.30
CA ALA A 116 9.36 9.49 -2.18
C ALA A 116 8.03 9.00 -2.81
N LEU A 117 6.94 8.98 -2.04
CA LEU A 117 5.60 8.66 -2.55
C LEU A 117 5.14 9.64 -3.63
N VAL A 118 5.32 10.95 -3.41
CA VAL A 118 4.95 11.97 -4.40
C VAL A 118 5.79 11.83 -5.67
N ILE A 119 7.09 11.59 -5.54
CA ILE A 119 7.98 11.37 -6.70
C ILE A 119 7.54 10.14 -7.49
N LEU A 120 7.23 9.03 -6.81
CA LEU A 120 6.74 7.82 -7.47
C LEU A 120 5.37 8.03 -8.10
N ALA A 121 4.46 8.78 -7.46
CA ALA A 121 3.17 9.13 -8.03
C ALA A 121 3.35 9.92 -9.35
N LEU A 122 4.25 10.90 -9.36
CA LEU A 122 4.60 11.65 -10.58
C LEU A 122 5.20 10.74 -11.65
N ALA A 123 6.12 9.86 -11.29
CA ALA A 123 6.72 8.91 -12.21
C ALA A 123 5.67 7.97 -12.83
N VAL A 124 4.80 7.37 -12.02
CA VAL A 124 3.68 6.53 -12.46
C VAL A 124 2.78 7.31 -13.41
N THR A 125 2.37 8.52 -13.03
CA THR A 125 1.52 9.39 -13.84
C THR A 125 2.15 9.70 -15.19
N MET A 126 3.45 10.03 -15.23
CA MET A 126 4.17 10.30 -16.46
C MET A 126 4.27 9.06 -17.36
N MET A 127 4.48 7.88 -16.77
CA MET A 127 4.60 6.62 -17.53
C MET A 127 3.26 6.13 -18.08
N THR A 128 2.13 6.48 -17.44
CA THR A 128 0.78 6.11 -17.91
C THR A 128 0.06 7.25 -18.63
N TRP A 129 0.69 8.41 -18.78
CA TRP A 129 0.09 9.59 -19.40
C TRP A 129 -0.27 9.33 -20.87
N GLY A 130 -1.51 9.63 -21.25
CA GLY A 130 -1.99 9.43 -22.62
C GLY A 130 -2.16 7.96 -23.03
N GLY A 131 -1.90 7.00 -22.13
CA GLY A 131 -2.16 5.59 -22.35
C GLY A 131 -3.65 5.27 -22.27
N SER A 132 -4.09 4.32 -23.09
CA SER A 132 -5.46 3.81 -23.07
C SER A 132 -5.73 2.87 -21.90
N ASN A 133 -4.69 2.19 -21.39
CA ASN A 133 -4.77 1.36 -20.20
C ASN A 133 -4.32 2.10 -18.94
N GLN A 134 -5.29 2.45 -18.09
CA GLN A 134 -5.08 3.17 -16.83
C GLN A 134 -5.06 2.26 -15.58
N THR A 135 -5.01 0.94 -15.74
CA THR A 135 -5.10 -0.01 -14.61
C THR A 135 -4.00 0.21 -13.58
N GLY A 136 -2.75 0.34 -14.04
CA GLY A 136 -1.60 0.53 -13.17
C GLY A 136 -1.62 1.89 -12.45
N PHE A 137 -2.06 2.94 -13.13
CA PHE A 137 -2.25 4.28 -12.54
C PHE A 137 -3.25 4.22 -11.38
N TRP A 138 -4.47 3.71 -11.64
CA TRP A 138 -5.51 3.65 -10.62
C TRP A 138 -5.14 2.74 -9.46
N THR A 139 -4.45 1.63 -9.73
CA THR A 139 -3.95 0.74 -8.67
C THR A 139 -3.00 1.48 -7.75
N PHE A 140 -2.05 2.24 -8.31
CA PHE A 140 -1.12 3.03 -7.50
C PHE A 140 -1.83 4.13 -6.70
N ILE A 141 -2.78 4.84 -7.32
CA ILE A 141 -3.55 5.89 -6.63
C ILE A 141 -4.39 5.32 -5.49
N ILE A 142 -5.03 4.16 -5.69
CA ILE A 142 -5.79 3.47 -4.65
C ILE A 142 -4.87 3.15 -3.47
N LEU A 143 -3.71 2.52 -3.72
CA LEU A 143 -2.76 2.20 -2.66
C LEU A 143 -2.29 3.47 -1.94
N TRP A 144 -1.98 4.53 -2.69
CA TRP A 144 -1.54 5.80 -2.13
C TRP A 144 -2.58 6.45 -1.23
N LEU A 145 -3.82 6.62 -1.71
CA LEU A 145 -4.91 7.21 -0.94
C LEU A 145 -5.25 6.38 0.31
N MET A 146 -5.34 5.05 0.15
CA MET A 146 -5.64 4.16 1.27
C MET A 146 -4.51 4.13 2.30
N ARG A 147 -3.25 4.27 1.88
CA ARG A 147 -2.10 4.43 2.79
C ARG A 147 -2.14 5.74 3.56
N GLN A 148 -2.50 6.85 2.92
CA GLN A 148 -2.67 8.13 3.62
C GLN A 148 -3.82 8.06 4.63
N SER A 149 -4.94 7.46 4.23
CA SER A 149 -6.07 7.17 5.11
C SER A 149 -5.64 6.33 6.32
N ALA A 150 -4.90 5.24 6.10
CA ALA A 150 -4.39 4.38 7.17
C ALA A 150 -3.50 5.17 8.16
N LYS A 151 -2.57 5.99 7.67
CA LYS A 151 -1.70 6.83 8.49
C LYS A 151 -2.50 7.80 9.37
N LEU A 152 -3.49 8.47 8.79
CA LEU A 152 -4.37 9.38 9.53
C LEU A 152 -5.19 8.64 10.59
N ASN A 153 -5.75 7.49 10.25
CA ASN A 153 -6.49 6.66 11.19
C ASN A 153 -5.61 6.20 12.36
N ILE A 154 -4.41 5.70 12.08
CA ILE A 154 -3.42 5.28 13.09
C ILE A 154 -3.00 6.47 13.98
N PHE A 155 -2.80 7.65 13.39
CA PHE A 155 -2.45 8.86 14.12
C PHE A 155 -3.56 9.32 15.08
N LEU A 156 -4.81 9.33 14.62
CA LEU A 156 -5.98 9.69 15.44
C LEU A 156 -6.32 8.63 16.49
N GLY A 157 -5.94 7.38 16.21
CA GLY A 157 -5.95 6.24 17.10
C GLY A 157 -6.87 5.12 16.64
N VAL A 158 -6.33 3.91 16.68
CA VAL A 158 -7.02 2.66 16.34
C VAL A 158 -6.65 1.58 17.37
N LEU A 159 -7.44 0.52 17.43
CA LEU A 159 -7.27 -0.57 18.38
C LEU A 159 -6.03 -1.42 18.05
N ASN A 160 -5.85 -1.75 16.76
CA ASN A 160 -4.73 -2.55 16.28
C ASN A 160 -3.70 -1.68 15.57
N LEU A 161 -2.60 -1.38 16.26
CA LEU A 161 -1.47 -0.63 15.69
C LEU A 161 -0.49 -1.52 14.90
N ASN A 162 -0.69 -2.84 14.86
CA ASN A 162 0.17 -3.79 14.14
C ASN A 162 1.66 -3.67 14.55
N GLU A 163 1.93 -3.51 15.85
CA GLU A 163 3.26 -3.20 16.39
C GLU A 163 4.37 -4.20 16.04
N ARG A 164 4.01 -5.45 15.77
CA ARG A 164 4.95 -6.52 15.41
C ARG A 164 5.37 -6.52 13.94
N PHE A 165 4.65 -5.81 13.06
CA PHE A 165 5.02 -5.72 11.65
C PHE A 165 6.22 -4.77 11.43
N LEU A 166 6.47 -3.84 12.36
CA LEU A 166 7.60 -2.93 12.29
C LEU A 166 8.85 -3.51 12.99
N PRO A 167 10.05 -3.34 12.38
CA PRO A 167 11.30 -3.77 12.97
C PRO A 167 11.64 -2.97 14.22
N ASN A 168 12.49 -3.53 15.09
CA ASN A 168 12.82 -2.95 16.40
C ASN A 168 13.30 -1.50 16.33
N HIS A 169 14.04 -1.12 15.28
CA HIS A 169 14.54 0.25 15.10
C HIS A 169 13.47 1.28 14.72
N LEU A 170 12.26 0.87 14.32
CA LEU A 170 11.13 1.75 14.02
C LEU A 170 10.08 1.79 15.13
N LYS A 171 10.25 0.99 16.20
CA LYS A 171 9.30 0.94 17.31
C LYS A 171 9.12 2.29 18.02
N TYR A 172 10.12 3.18 17.97
CA TYR A 172 10.00 4.54 18.51
C TYR A 172 8.85 5.34 17.87
N ILE A 173 8.45 5.02 16.63
CA ILE A 173 7.36 5.71 15.94
C ILE A 173 6.02 5.48 16.68
N PHE A 174 5.82 4.31 17.31
CA PHE A 174 4.61 4.02 18.08
C PHE A 174 4.40 4.96 19.27
N THR A 175 5.46 5.54 19.82
CA THR A 175 5.34 6.55 20.89
C THR A 175 4.59 7.80 20.44
N TYR A 176 4.53 8.05 19.13
CA TYR A 176 3.77 9.17 18.55
C TYR A 176 2.30 8.84 18.32
N PHE A 177 1.90 7.57 18.31
CA PHE A 177 0.52 7.17 18.06
C PHE A 177 -0.29 7.10 19.35
N THR A 178 -1.60 7.00 19.21
CA THR A 178 -2.53 6.97 20.34
C THR A 178 -3.37 5.71 20.23
N CYS A 179 -3.32 4.82 21.21
CA CYS A 179 -4.22 3.67 21.25
C CYS A 179 -5.62 4.14 21.63
N LYS A 180 -6.59 4.02 20.73
CA LYS A 180 -8.01 4.29 20.98
C LYS A 180 -8.87 3.22 20.31
N PRO A 181 -10.01 2.83 20.90
CA PRO A 181 -10.85 1.79 20.32
C PRO A 181 -11.36 2.16 18.92
N MET A 182 -11.66 3.44 18.68
CA MET A 182 -12.11 3.92 17.37
C MET A 182 -11.86 5.42 17.24
N ASN A 183 -11.72 5.89 16.00
CA ASN A 183 -11.72 7.30 15.64
C ASN A 183 -12.89 7.60 14.67
N PRO A 184 -13.42 8.83 14.64
CA PRO A 184 -14.54 9.20 13.77
C PRO A 184 -14.18 9.27 12.27
N LEU A 185 -12.89 9.31 11.91
CA LEU A 185 -12.42 9.33 10.52
C LEU A 185 -12.48 7.94 9.86
N LEU A 186 -12.41 6.87 10.65
CA LEU A 186 -12.47 5.49 10.18
C LEU A 186 -13.78 5.15 9.44
N PRO A 187 -14.99 5.39 9.99
CA PRO A 187 -16.22 5.11 9.26
C PRO A 187 -16.31 5.91 7.96
N ILE A 188 -15.81 7.16 7.96
CA ILE A 188 -15.75 7.98 6.74
C ILE A 188 -14.81 7.35 5.70
N SER A 189 -13.66 6.85 6.13
CA SER A 189 -12.68 6.19 5.26
C SER A 189 -13.25 4.89 4.65
N VAL A 190 -13.92 4.08 5.47
CA VAL A 190 -14.56 2.82 5.04
C VAL A 190 -15.70 3.09 4.08
N ILE A 191 -16.60 4.04 4.40
CA ILE A 191 -17.72 4.41 3.55
C ILE A 191 -17.20 5.02 2.23
N GLY A 192 -16.24 5.94 2.30
CA GLY A 192 -15.63 6.55 1.12
C GLY A 192 -14.99 5.52 0.19
N GLY A 193 -14.17 4.62 0.74
CA GLY A 193 -13.56 3.53 -0.03
C GLY A 193 -14.59 2.58 -0.64
N ALA A 194 -15.66 2.23 0.11
CA ALA A 194 -16.75 1.41 -0.41
C ALA A 194 -17.51 2.11 -1.55
N LEU A 195 -17.82 3.40 -1.40
CA LEU A 195 -18.47 4.21 -2.44
C LEU A 195 -17.62 4.29 -3.72
N CYS A 196 -16.30 4.41 -3.59
CA CYS A 196 -15.38 4.36 -4.73
C CYS A 196 -15.28 2.97 -5.38
N ALA A 197 -15.51 1.90 -4.61
CA ALA A 197 -15.49 0.54 -5.14
C ALA A 197 -16.74 0.19 -5.97
N ILE A 198 -17.90 0.78 -5.65
CA ILE A 198 -19.17 0.55 -6.37
C ILE A 198 -19.03 0.72 -7.90
N PRO A 199 -18.55 1.84 -8.45
CA PRO A 199 -18.45 2.02 -9.89
C PRO A 199 -17.46 1.04 -10.54
N LEU A 200 -16.39 0.65 -9.83
CA LEU A 200 -15.43 -0.35 -10.33
C LEU A 200 -16.11 -1.71 -10.49
N TRP A 201 -16.85 -2.14 -9.47
CA TRP A 201 -17.59 -3.40 -9.54
C TRP A 201 -18.73 -3.36 -10.55
N GLN A 202 -19.45 -2.24 -10.66
CA GLN A 202 -20.49 -2.06 -11.68
C GLN A 202 -19.92 -2.20 -13.09
N ALA A 203 -18.78 -1.55 -13.37
CA ALA A 203 -18.11 -1.67 -14.66
C ALA A 203 -17.56 -3.09 -14.92
N ALA A 204 -17.15 -3.81 -13.86
CA ALA A 204 -16.69 -5.19 -13.98
C ALA A 204 -17.83 -6.20 -14.22
N PHE A 205 -19.05 -5.91 -13.74
CA PHE A 205 -20.23 -6.76 -13.91
C PHE A 205 -21.10 -6.38 -15.11
N ASP A 206 -20.77 -5.32 -15.85
CA ASP A 206 -21.50 -4.93 -17.05
C ASP A 206 -21.40 -6.04 -18.12
N PRO A 207 -22.52 -6.64 -18.56
CA PRO A 207 -22.52 -7.70 -19.58
C PRO A 207 -21.93 -7.26 -20.93
N ASN A 208 -21.90 -5.95 -21.20
CA ASN A 208 -21.40 -5.39 -22.45
C ASN A 208 -19.93 -4.94 -22.35
N ALA A 209 -19.29 -5.08 -21.19
CA ALA A 209 -17.90 -4.69 -21.02
C ALA A 209 -16.96 -5.60 -21.83
N SER A 210 -15.90 -5.01 -22.37
CA SER A 210 -14.83 -5.79 -22.99
C SER A 210 -14.07 -6.59 -21.94
N ASP A 211 -13.43 -7.69 -22.36
CA ASP A 211 -12.62 -8.52 -21.44
C ASP A 211 -11.53 -7.70 -20.73
N PHE A 212 -10.91 -6.74 -21.43
CA PHE A 212 -9.95 -5.82 -20.83
C PHE A 212 -10.56 -5.02 -19.66
N VAL A 213 -11.74 -4.42 -19.87
CA VAL A 213 -12.42 -3.62 -18.84
C VAL A 213 -12.79 -4.50 -17.64
N VAL A 214 -13.32 -5.70 -17.89
CA VAL A 214 -13.64 -6.66 -16.82
C VAL A 214 -12.39 -6.98 -15.99
N ALA A 215 -11.25 -7.29 -16.62
CA ALA A 215 -10.01 -7.52 -15.87
C ALA A 215 -9.53 -6.29 -15.10
N SER A 216 -9.41 -5.14 -15.78
CA SER A 216 -8.90 -3.91 -15.20
C SER A 216 -9.69 -3.50 -13.96
N MET A 217 -11.01 -3.43 -14.10
CA MET A 217 -11.91 -2.98 -13.04
C MET A 217 -11.99 -3.97 -11.89
N SER A 218 -11.91 -5.28 -12.17
CA SER A 218 -11.90 -6.31 -11.13
C SER A 218 -10.60 -6.30 -10.33
N LEU A 219 -9.45 -6.07 -10.97
CA LEU A 219 -8.15 -5.94 -10.29
C LEU A 219 -8.17 -4.73 -9.36
N THR A 220 -8.56 -3.56 -9.87
CA THR A 220 -8.63 -2.32 -9.08
C THR A 220 -9.72 -2.36 -8.01
N GLY A 221 -10.86 -2.99 -8.31
CA GLY A 221 -11.97 -3.17 -7.36
C GLY A 221 -11.57 -4.10 -6.22
N ALA A 222 -10.93 -5.23 -6.53
CA ALA A 222 -10.45 -6.17 -5.53
C ALA A 222 -9.41 -5.55 -4.59
N ILE A 223 -8.41 -4.83 -5.11
CA ILE A 223 -7.40 -4.21 -4.24
C ILE A 223 -7.99 -3.08 -3.38
N LEU A 224 -8.94 -2.30 -3.89
CA LEU A 224 -9.64 -1.30 -3.09
C LEU A 224 -10.50 -1.95 -2.00
N SER A 225 -11.23 -3.01 -2.33
CA SER A 225 -12.02 -3.77 -1.35
C SER A 225 -11.14 -4.40 -0.27
N LEU A 226 -9.95 -4.92 -0.62
CA LEU A 226 -8.96 -5.39 0.35
C LEU A 226 -8.46 -4.26 1.25
N ALA A 227 -8.19 -3.08 0.70
CA ALA A 227 -7.76 -1.93 1.50
C ALA A 227 -8.87 -1.45 2.45
N VAL A 228 -10.14 -1.50 2.05
CA VAL A 228 -11.28 -1.20 2.92
C VAL A 228 -11.38 -2.25 4.03
N LEU A 229 -11.20 -3.53 3.70
CA LEU A 229 -11.17 -4.61 4.68
C LEU A 229 -10.04 -4.40 5.71
N GLU A 230 -8.86 -3.98 5.27
CA GLU A 230 -7.74 -3.64 6.16
C GLU A 230 -8.11 -2.55 7.16
N HIS A 231 -8.84 -1.50 6.74
CA HIS A 231 -9.31 -0.46 7.64
C HIS A 231 -10.31 -1.00 8.68
N ILE A 232 -11.19 -1.92 8.29
CA ILE A 232 -12.10 -2.59 9.23
C ILE A 232 -11.30 -3.39 10.27
N LEU A 233 -10.26 -4.12 9.83
CA LEU A 233 -9.38 -4.90 10.70
C LEU A 233 -8.57 -4.05 11.69
N MET A 234 -8.39 -2.73 11.44
CA MET A 234 -7.73 -1.84 12.41
C MET A 234 -8.54 -1.63 13.70
N VAL A 235 -9.87 -1.83 13.66
CA VAL A 235 -10.76 -1.61 14.81
C VAL A 235 -11.38 -2.89 15.35
N VAL A 236 -11.50 -3.93 14.52
CA VAL A 236 -11.91 -5.26 15.01
C VAL A 236 -10.79 -5.83 15.89
N PRO A 237 -11.05 -6.39 17.08
CA PRO A 237 -10.05 -7.02 17.96
C PRO A 237 -9.55 -8.37 17.41
N PHE A 238 -9.12 -8.39 16.15
CA PHE A 238 -8.58 -9.56 15.47
C PHE A 238 -7.11 -9.31 15.17
N SER A 239 -6.23 -10.18 15.68
CA SER A 239 -4.80 -10.12 15.33
C SER A 239 -4.62 -10.60 13.89
N SER A 240 -4.50 -9.66 12.95
CA SER A 240 -4.09 -9.92 11.55
C SER A 240 -2.76 -10.69 11.47
N GLU A 241 -1.97 -10.68 12.56
CA GLU A 241 -0.77 -11.48 12.78
C GLU A 241 -0.95 -12.97 12.38
N GLY A 242 -2.12 -13.55 12.63
CA GLY A 242 -2.42 -14.94 12.31
C GLY A 242 -2.22 -15.29 10.83
N LEU A 243 -2.51 -14.34 9.95
CA LEU A 243 -2.51 -14.54 8.49
C LEU A 243 -1.09 -14.61 7.90
N TRP A 244 -0.09 -14.02 8.57
CA TRP A 244 1.30 -13.98 8.13
C TRP A 244 2.27 -14.68 9.08
N LYS A 245 1.78 -15.56 9.97
CA LYS A 245 2.63 -16.35 10.89
C LYS A 245 3.78 -17.07 10.17
N TRP A 246 3.58 -17.54 8.95
CA TRP A 246 4.63 -18.19 8.14
C TRP A 246 5.73 -17.21 7.72
N GLY A 247 5.36 -15.96 7.45
CA GLY A 247 6.25 -14.87 7.06
C GLY A 247 6.90 -14.17 8.24
N MET A 248 6.48 -14.46 9.49
CA MET A 248 6.98 -13.90 10.75
C MET A 248 7.73 -14.92 11.62
N ARG A 249 8.20 -16.02 11.03
CA ARG A 249 8.95 -17.06 11.75
C ARG A 249 10.36 -16.54 12.10
N SER A 250 10.49 -16.01 13.32
CA SER A 250 11.72 -16.12 14.12
C SER A 250 11.79 -17.47 14.79
#